data_AF-A0A520G2X9-F1
#
_entry.id   AF-A0A520G2X9-F1
#
_cell.length_a   1.000
_cell.length_b   1.000
_cell.length_c   1.000
_cell.angle_alpha   90.00
_cell.angle_beta   90.00
_cell.angle_gamma   90.00
#
_symmetry.space_group_name_H-M   'P 1'
#
loop_
_entity.id
_entity.type
_entity.pdbx_description
1 polymer ?
#
loop_
_entity_poly.entity_id
_entity_poly.type
_entity_poly.pdbx_seq_one_letter_code
_entity_poly.pdbx_strand_id
1 'polypeptide(L)'
;MNARTSLPFGSAAILGAGLMGRLLAVSLAQSGCEVDLFEAGGPEADGAAARVAAAMLAPLAESAVAPASVVRMGHHALDRWPALLATLAAPVFFQREGTLVLWHRQDAPEAARLARVLARTGEVVPELPAMQALDAAGIAALE
;
A
#
# COMPACT_ATOMS: atom_id res chain seq x y z
N MET A 1 -21.61 6.42 -13.32
CA MET A 1 -22.64 5.42 -12.97
C MET A 1 -21.99 4.05 -13.06
N ASN A 2 -21.44 3.53 -11.96
CA ASN A 2 -20.97 2.14 -11.92
C ASN A 2 -22.18 1.25 -11.68
N ALA A 3 -22.37 0.24 -12.53
CA ALA A 3 -23.36 -0.79 -12.32
C ALA A 3 -23.10 -1.43 -10.95
N ARG A 4 -24.06 -1.33 -10.03
CA ARG A 4 -24.05 -2.10 -8.79
C ARG A 4 -24.17 -3.57 -9.17
N THR A 5 -23.04 -4.26 -9.24
CA THR A 5 -23.05 -5.72 -9.33
C THR A 5 -23.70 -6.21 -8.04
N SER A 6 -24.90 -6.79 -8.14
CA SER A 6 -25.56 -7.40 -6.99
C SER A 6 -24.64 -8.50 -6.45
N LEU A 7 -24.36 -8.46 -5.15
CA LEU A 7 -23.64 -9.55 -4.49
C LEU A 7 -24.49 -10.84 -4.60
N PRO A 8 -23.86 -12.01 -4.73
CA PRO A 8 -24.58 -13.29 -4.81
C PRO A 8 -25.11 -13.77 -3.45
N PHE A 9 -24.91 -12.99 -2.39
CA PHE A 9 -25.33 -13.26 -1.02
C PHE A 9 -25.84 -11.97 -0.36
N GLY A 10 -26.73 -12.11 0.62
CA GLY A 10 -27.29 -10.98 1.37
C GLY A 10 -26.54 -10.66 2.67
N SER A 11 -25.78 -11.62 3.22
CA SER A 11 -25.04 -11.45 4.47
C SER A 11 -23.68 -12.15 4.45
N ALA A 12 -22.74 -11.66 5.27
CA ALA A 12 -21.40 -12.22 5.43
C ALA A 12 -20.90 -12.08 6.87
N ALA A 13 -20.27 -13.14 7.38
CA ALA A 13 -19.53 -13.11 8.64
C ALA A 13 -18.03 -13.00 8.35
N ILE A 14 -17.36 -12.03 8.95
CA ILE A 14 -15.92 -11.77 8.80
C ILE A 14 -15.23 -12.05 10.13
N LEU A 15 -14.23 -12.95 10.11
CA LEU A 15 -13.42 -13.28 11.26
C LEU A 15 -12.09 -12.51 11.19
N GLY A 16 -11.90 -11.58 12.12
CA GLY A 16 -10.77 -10.67 12.22
C GLY A 16 -11.12 -9.25 11.75
N ALA A 17 -11.00 -8.28 12.65
CA ALA A 17 -11.17 -6.85 12.40
C ALA A 17 -9.83 -6.10 12.37
N GLY A 18 -8.79 -6.71 11.80
CA GLY A 18 -7.60 -6.00 11.33
C GLY A 18 -7.90 -5.10 10.13
N LEU A 19 -6.88 -4.44 9.56
CA LEU A 19 -7.05 -3.53 8.42
C LEU A 19 -7.85 -4.17 7.26
N MET A 20 -7.45 -5.36 6.82
CA MET A 20 -8.12 -6.07 5.72
C MET A 20 -9.58 -6.41 6.02
N GLY A 21 -9.86 -6.92 7.22
CA GLY A 21 -11.22 -7.30 7.62
C GLY A 21 -12.14 -6.09 7.69
N ARG A 22 -11.66 -4.95 8.20
CA ARG A 22 -12.42 -3.69 8.25
C ARG A 22 -12.68 -3.12 6.85
N LEU A 23 -11.67 -3.13 5.97
CA LEU A 23 -11.84 -2.67 4.59
C LEU A 23 -12.84 -3.55 3.83
N LEU A 24 -12.80 -4.87 4.04
CA LEU A 24 -13.76 -5.80 3.47
C LEU A 24 -15.18 -5.54 4.01
N ALA A 25 -15.32 -5.39 5.34
CA ALA A 25 -16.60 -5.10 5.99
C ALA A 25 -17.25 -3.83 5.42
N VAL A 26 -16.48 -2.74 5.34
CA VAL A 26 -16.94 -1.47 4.77
C VAL A 26 -17.36 -1.64 3.30
N SER A 27 -16.55 -2.32 2.50
CA SER A 27 -16.83 -2.52 1.06
C SER A 27 -18.11 -3.34 0.83
N LEU A 28 -18.31 -4.40 1.61
CA LEU A 28 -19.52 -5.24 1.55
C LEU A 28 -20.76 -4.49 2.03
N ALA A 29 -20.66 -3.78 3.16
CA ALA A 29 -21.75 -2.97 3.69
C ALA A 29 -22.19 -1.86 2.71
N GLN A 30 -21.24 -1.16 2.07
CA GLN A 30 -21.53 -0.16 1.03
C GLN A 30 -22.21 -0.77 -0.20
N SER A 31 -21.99 -2.07 -0.44
CA SER A 31 -22.62 -2.85 -1.51
C SER A 31 -23.99 -3.41 -1.13
N GLY A 32 -24.49 -3.14 0.10
CA GLY A 32 -25.80 -3.57 0.59
C GLY A 32 -25.82 -4.96 1.23
N CYS A 33 -24.66 -5.53 1.54
CA CYS A 33 -24.55 -6.77 2.32
C CYS A 33 -24.70 -6.49 3.81
N GLU A 34 -25.45 -7.32 4.53
CA GLU A 34 -25.38 -7.37 6.00
C GLU A 34 -24.03 -7.98 6.41
N VAL A 35 -23.34 -7.38 7.38
CA VAL A 35 -22.00 -7.82 7.78
C VAL A 35 -21.92 -7.99 9.29
N ASP A 36 -21.59 -9.21 9.71
CA ASP A 36 -21.18 -9.50 11.08
C ASP A 36 -19.65 -9.54 11.14
N LEU A 37 -19.03 -8.66 11.93
CA LEU A 37 -17.58 -8.58 12.07
C LEU A 37 -17.16 -9.04 13.47
N PHE A 38 -16.36 -10.10 13.53
CA PHE A 38 -15.87 -10.68 14.77
C PHE A 38 -14.39 -10.37 14.94
N GLU A 39 -14.00 -9.96 16.15
CA GLU A 39 -12.61 -9.72 16.53
C GLU A 39 -12.41 -10.15 17.97
N ALA A 40 -11.25 -10.75 18.26
CA ALA A 40 -10.88 -11.13 19.62
C ALA A 40 -10.47 -9.89 20.44
N GLY A 41 -9.83 -8.92 19.78
CA GLY A 41 -9.57 -7.59 20.34
C GLY A 41 -10.81 -6.68 20.40
N GLY A 42 -10.63 -5.52 21.02
CA GLY A 42 -11.65 -4.48 21.10
C GLY A 42 -11.84 -3.68 19.79
N PRO A 43 -12.88 -2.83 19.72
CA PRO A 43 -13.17 -2.01 18.55
C PRO A 43 -12.04 -1.03 18.18
N GLU A 44 -11.18 -0.69 19.13
CA GLU A 44 -9.99 0.14 18.94
C GLU A 44 -8.85 -0.58 18.16
N ALA A 45 -9.03 -1.86 17.84
CA ALA A 45 -8.04 -2.69 17.15
C ALA A 45 -6.70 -2.81 17.91
N ASP A 46 -6.77 -2.84 19.24
CA ASP A 46 -5.59 -3.07 20.07
C ASP A 46 -4.93 -4.41 19.72
N GLY A 47 -3.61 -4.37 19.50
CA GLY A 47 -2.84 -5.54 19.05
C GLY A 47 -2.89 -5.83 17.55
N ALA A 48 -3.68 -5.09 16.76
CA ALA A 48 -3.69 -5.28 15.31
C ALA A 48 -2.36 -4.82 14.68
N ALA A 49 -1.86 -5.57 13.70
CA ALA A 49 -0.61 -5.26 12.99
C ALA A 49 -0.59 -3.83 12.40
N ALA A 50 -1.74 -3.32 11.97
CA ALA A 50 -1.88 -1.97 11.44
C ALA A 50 -1.56 -0.86 12.46
N ARG A 51 -1.69 -1.12 13.78
CA ARG A 51 -1.36 -0.14 14.84
C ARG A 51 0.14 0.09 14.99
N VAL A 52 0.96 -0.84 14.52
CA VAL A 52 2.43 -0.78 14.60
C VAL A 52 3.11 -0.65 13.24
N ALA A 53 2.34 -0.72 12.15
CA ALA A 53 2.86 -0.60 10.81
C ALA A 53 3.24 0.86 10.51
N ALA A 54 4.41 1.07 9.88
CA ALA A 54 4.81 2.39 9.38
C ALA A 54 3.96 2.90 8.20
N ALA A 55 3.20 2.00 7.55
CA ALA A 55 2.29 2.29 6.44
C ALA A 55 2.95 2.98 5.21
N MET A 56 4.24 2.73 4.99
CA MET A 56 4.94 3.20 3.78
C MET A 56 4.43 2.47 2.53
N LEU A 57 4.24 3.21 1.44
CA LEU A 57 3.83 2.68 0.15
C LEU A 57 4.92 2.99 -0.88
N ALA A 58 5.85 2.05 -1.09
CA ALA A 58 7.02 2.26 -1.95
C ALA A 58 7.23 1.08 -2.91
N PRO A 59 6.37 0.89 -3.93
CA PRO A 59 6.32 -0.35 -4.71
C PRO A 59 7.65 -0.75 -5.36
N LEU A 60 8.42 0.23 -5.87
CA LEU A 60 9.74 -0.04 -6.42
C LEU A 60 10.73 -0.45 -5.33
N ALA A 61 10.81 0.28 -4.21
CA ALA A 61 11.73 -0.06 -3.13
C ALA A 61 11.40 -1.43 -2.48
N GLU A 62 10.11 -1.75 -2.36
CA GLU A 62 9.61 -3.05 -1.86
C GLU A 62 10.05 -4.24 -2.74
N SER A 63 10.36 -4.00 -4.03
CA SER A 63 10.85 -5.04 -4.94
C SER A 63 12.18 -5.67 -4.52
N ALA A 64 12.88 -5.05 -3.56
CA ALA A 64 14.05 -5.62 -2.92
C ALA A 64 13.79 -7.01 -2.32
N VAL A 65 12.55 -7.26 -1.88
CA VAL A 65 12.13 -8.52 -1.25
C VAL A 65 10.80 -9.07 -1.79
N ALA A 66 10.03 -8.28 -2.53
CA ALA A 66 8.72 -8.67 -3.06
C ALA A 66 8.80 -9.14 -4.53
N PRO A 67 8.02 -10.17 -4.92
CA PRO A 67 7.92 -10.58 -6.32
C PRO A 67 7.19 -9.53 -7.17
N ALA A 68 7.41 -9.56 -8.49
CA ALA A 68 6.86 -8.59 -9.44
C ALA A 68 5.32 -8.49 -9.40
N SER A 69 4.61 -9.58 -9.09
CA SER A 69 3.15 -9.56 -8.93
C SER A 69 2.70 -8.66 -7.76
N VAL A 70 3.41 -8.72 -6.62
CA VAL A 70 3.13 -7.88 -5.45
C VAL A 70 3.49 -6.42 -5.75
N VAL A 71 4.61 -6.18 -6.43
CA VAL A 71 5.00 -4.83 -6.86
C VAL A 71 3.93 -4.20 -7.76
N ARG A 72 3.40 -4.96 -8.74
CA ARG A 72 2.29 -4.51 -9.61
C ARG A 72 1.04 -4.18 -8.81
N MET A 73 0.71 -5.01 -7.81
CA MET A 73 -0.40 -4.73 -6.90
C MET A 73 -0.16 -3.45 -6.08
N GLY A 74 1.05 -3.25 -5.57
CA GLY A 74 1.43 -2.03 -4.85
C GLY A 74 1.30 -0.78 -5.72
N HIS A 75 1.79 -0.84 -6.96
CA HIS A 75 1.64 0.25 -7.93
C HIS A 75 0.16 0.55 -8.22
N HIS A 76 -0.64 -0.47 -8.50
CA HIS A 76 -2.08 -0.33 -8.69
C HIS A 76 -2.76 0.29 -7.46
N ALA A 77 -2.34 -0.10 -6.26
CA ALA A 77 -2.92 0.39 -5.02
C ALA A 77 -2.73 1.89 -4.81
N LEU A 78 -1.66 2.51 -5.34
CA LEU A 78 -1.40 3.95 -5.21
C LEU A 78 -2.56 4.81 -5.76
N ASP A 79 -3.20 4.37 -6.84
CA ASP A 79 -4.38 5.05 -7.41
C ASP A 79 -5.68 4.64 -6.72
N ARG A 80 -5.73 3.42 -6.15
CA ARG A 80 -6.93 2.91 -5.46
C ARG A 80 -7.11 3.52 -4.08
N TRP A 81 -6.02 3.79 -3.36
CA TRP A 81 -6.08 4.35 -2.01
C TRP A 81 -6.88 5.65 -1.95
N PRO A 82 -6.60 6.69 -2.77
CA PRO A 82 -7.40 7.92 -2.78
C PRO A 82 -8.89 7.68 -2.96
N ALA A 83 -9.26 6.79 -3.89
CA ALA A 83 -10.66 6.47 -4.17
C ALA A 83 -11.33 5.76 -2.98
N LEU A 84 -10.61 4.87 -2.30
CA LEU A 84 -11.11 4.19 -1.10
C LEU A 84 -11.28 5.18 0.05
N LEU A 85 -10.23 5.96 0.34
CA LEU A 85 -10.20 6.89 1.47
C LEU A 85 -11.29 7.97 1.34
N ALA A 86 -11.60 8.41 0.12
CA ALA A 86 -12.69 9.36 -0.13
C ALA A 86 -14.08 8.86 0.26
N THR A 87 -14.27 7.55 0.46
CA THR A 87 -15.54 6.97 0.92
C THR A 87 -15.66 6.89 2.44
N LEU A 88 -14.57 7.15 3.16
CA LEU A 88 -14.54 7.05 4.62
C LEU A 88 -15.05 8.34 5.26
N ALA A 89 -15.72 8.20 6.41
CA ALA A 89 -16.33 9.34 7.10
C ALA A 89 -15.31 10.33 7.68
N ALA A 90 -14.12 9.85 8.02
CA ALA A 90 -13.04 10.65 8.58
C ALA A 90 -11.87 10.71 7.59
N PRO A 91 -11.17 11.86 7.50
CA PRO A 91 -9.98 11.97 6.67
C PRO A 91 -8.89 11.04 7.20
N VAL A 92 -8.19 10.39 6.27
CA VAL A 92 -7.03 9.54 6.56
C VAL A 92 -5.82 10.16 5.90
N PHE A 93 -4.73 10.29 6.64
CA PHE A 93 -3.47 10.78 6.10
C PHE A 93 -2.98 9.86 4.98
N PHE A 94 -2.68 10.45 3.83
CA PHE A 94 -2.18 9.76 2.65
C PHE A 94 -1.36 10.73 1.80
N GLN A 95 -0.20 10.28 1.33
CA GLN A 95 0.70 11.09 0.51
C GLN A 95 1.31 10.26 -0.63
N ARG A 96 1.69 10.94 -1.72
CA ARG A 96 2.32 10.34 -2.91
C ARG A 96 3.52 11.14 -3.41
N GLU A 97 4.32 11.66 -2.48
CA GLU A 97 5.49 12.50 -2.79
C GLU A 97 6.74 11.68 -3.18
N GLY A 98 6.57 10.40 -3.50
CA GLY A 98 7.66 9.50 -3.87
C GLY A 98 8.40 8.89 -2.67
N THR A 99 9.55 8.29 -2.95
CA THR A 99 10.38 7.61 -1.95
C THR A 99 11.84 7.91 -2.24
N LEU A 100 12.56 8.38 -1.22
CA LEU A 100 13.99 8.63 -1.28
C LEU A 100 14.74 7.52 -0.53
N VAL A 101 15.70 6.87 -1.19
CA VAL A 101 16.56 5.86 -0.57
C VAL A 101 17.95 6.46 -0.37
N LEU A 102 18.37 6.58 0.89
CA LEU A 102 19.68 7.12 1.28
C LEU A 102 20.53 6.03 1.93
N TRP A 103 21.84 6.18 1.84
CA TRP A 103 22.81 5.25 2.43
C TRP A 103 24.06 6.00 2.91
N HIS A 104 24.74 5.44 3.91
CA HIS A 104 26.05 5.95 4.32
C HIS A 104 27.14 5.43 3.39
N ARG A 105 28.31 6.10 3.37
CA ARG A 105 29.44 5.75 2.50
C ARG A 105 29.89 4.28 2.64
N GLN A 106 29.72 3.70 3.84
CA GLN A 106 30.11 2.32 4.14
C GLN A 106 29.20 1.30 3.44
N ASP A 107 27.94 1.65 3.16
CA ASP A 107 26.92 0.77 2.55
C ASP A 107 26.90 0.87 1.02
N ALA A 108 27.91 1.49 0.41
CA ALA A 108 27.99 1.67 -1.05
C ALA A 108 27.85 0.35 -1.85
N PRO A 109 28.45 -0.79 -1.43
CA PRO A 109 28.26 -2.06 -2.13
C PRO A 109 26.80 -2.55 -2.12
N GLU A 110 26.12 -2.39 -0.99
CA GLU A 110 24.72 -2.76 -0.75
C GLU A 110 23.78 -1.86 -1.55
N ALA A 111 24.04 -0.55 -1.57
CA ALA A 111 23.33 0.40 -2.42
C ALA A 111 23.46 0.04 -3.91
N ALA A 112 24.67 -0.33 -4.37
CA ALA A 112 24.87 -0.78 -5.74
C ALA A 112 24.12 -2.10 -6.04
N ARG A 113 24.04 -3.01 -5.06
CA ARG A 113 23.24 -4.24 -5.17
C ARG A 113 21.75 -3.91 -5.29
N LEU A 114 21.24 -3.04 -4.43
CA LEU A 114 19.84 -2.61 -4.47
C LEU A 114 19.51 -1.94 -5.80
N ALA A 115 20.34 -1.00 -6.27
CA ALA A 115 20.14 -0.32 -7.55
C ALA A 115 20.00 -1.30 -8.73
N ARG A 116 20.79 -2.39 -8.76
CA ARG A 116 20.65 -3.44 -9.78
C ARG A 116 19.33 -4.21 -9.68
N VAL A 117 18.85 -4.47 -8.46
CA VAL A 117 17.53 -5.09 -8.25
C VAL A 117 16.42 -4.17 -8.76
N LEU A 118 16.46 -2.90 -8.38
CA LEU A 118 15.46 -1.90 -8.80
C LEU A 118 15.44 -1.69 -10.32
N ALA A 119 16.61 -1.60 -10.95
CA ALA A 119 16.73 -1.48 -12.40
C ALA A 119 16.10 -2.69 -13.12
N ARG A 120 16.41 -3.91 -12.67
CA ARG A 120 15.79 -5.14 -13.22
C ARG A 120 14.28 -5.17 -12.99
N THR A 121 13.80 -4.72 -11.83
CA THR A 121 12.36 -4.61 -11.58
C THR A 121 11.71 -3.67 -12.58
N GLY A 122 12.34 -2.54 -12.92
CA GLY A 122 11.84 -1.62 -13.95
C GLY A 122 11.71 -2.25 -15.33
N GLU A 123 12.59 -3.21 -15.68
CA GLU A 123 12.46 -3.97 -16.94
C GLU A 123 11.27 -4.95 -16.90
N VAL A 124 11.02 -5.59 -15.75
CA VAL A 124 9.94 -6.59 -15.58
C VAL A 124 8.57 -5.94 -15.34
N VAL A 125 8.57 -4.74 -14.77
CA VAL A 125 7.38 -3.95 -14.42
C VAL A 125 7.53 -2.54 -15.01
N PRO A 126 7.39 -2.39 -16.35
CA PRO A 126 7.63 -1.13 -17.04
C PRO A 126 6.58 -0.05 -16.72
N GLU A 127 5.51 -0.41 -16.01
CA GLU A 127 4.49 0.54 -15.53
C GLU A 127 4.99 1.40 -14.36
N LEU A 128 6.08 1.01 -13.69
CA LEU A 128 6.67 1.80 -12.62
C LEU A 128 7.49 2.98 -13.17
N PRO A 129 7.50 4.12 -12.48
CA PRO A 129 8.48 5.17 -12.74
C PRO A 129 9.91 4.64 -12.56
N ALA A 130 10.81 5.03 -13.46
CA ALA A 130 12.22 4.68 -13.36
C ALA A 130 12.86 5.32 -12.12
N MET A 131 13.72 4.57 -11.45
CA MET A 131 14.61 5.08 -10.40
C MET A 131 15.48 6.21 -10.94
N GLN A 132 15.64 7.27 -10.14
CA GLN A 132 16.55 8.37 -10.43
C GLN A 132 17.71 8.34 -9.43
N ALA A 133 18.94 8.42 -9.93
CA ALA A 133 20.11 8.62 -9.10
C ALA A 133 20.26 10.12 -8.82
N LEU A 134 20.33 10.50 -7.55
CA LEU A 134 20.47 11.88 -7.12
C LEU A 134 21.82 12.08 -6.42
N ASP A 135 22.45 13.21 -6.68
CA ASP A 135 23.58 13.70 -5.91
C ASP A 135 23.11 14.64 -4.78
N ALA A 136 24.04 15.26 -4.07
CA ALA A 136 23.72 16.18 -2.98
C ALA A 136 22.87 17.38 -3.42
N ALA A 137 23.09 17.89 -4.64
CA ALA A 137 22.31 19.02 -5.16
C ALA A 137 20.89 18.56 -5.53
N GLY A 138 20.74 17.37 -6.10
CA GLY A 138 19.45 16.76 -6.40
C GLY A 138 18.62 16.49 -5.14
N ILE A 139 19.24 16.04 -4.05
CA ILE A 139 18.55 15.86 -2.76
C ILE A 139 18.10 17.21 -2.18
N ALA A 140 18.97 18.22 -2.18
CA ALA A 140 18.62 19.56 -1.66
C ALA A 140 17.47 20.24 -2.42
N ALA A 141 17.24 19.86 -3.68
CA ALA A 141 16.11 20.36 -4.47
C ALA A 141 14.76 19.71 -4.13
N LEU A 142 14.75 18.65 -3.30
CA LEU A 142 13.54 17.96 -2.84
C LEU A 142 13.06 18.45 -1.45
N GLU A 143 13.87 19.23 -0.74
CA GLU A 143 13.54 19.87 0.56
C GLU A 143 12.83 21.21 0.37
#